data_AF-A0A6B2FS65-F1
#
_entry.id   AF-A0A6B2FS65-F1
#
_cell.length_a   1.000
_cell.length_b   1.000
_cell.length_c   1.000
_cell.angle_alpha   90.00
_cell.angle_beta   90.00
_cell.angle_gamma   90.00
#
_symmetry.space_group_name_H-M   'P 1'
#
loop_
_entity.id
_entity.type
_entity.pdbx_description
1 polymer ?
#
loop_
_entity_poly.entity_id
_entity_poly.type
_entity_poly.pdbx_seq_one_letter_code
_entity_poly.pdbx_strand_id
1 'polypeptide(L)'
;MELNTSLVLFTRRFIVPTLVVLMCFAWAGWKIWEEYKALTAQAIALKSEQMAFYKARLDEKEKLSQWEAVLEQREQALIAQHQAQEKELADGALALERSSAQMAEDSATQRQQEARAQLETLMTQFAATGASLRRLPDCTDKDGWRDYNRADALYATAKAIADANQLTRDYAEFFTRNAHGSLVPLCGTTSAVGSESVSESNTAQR
;
A
#
# COMPACT_ATOMS: atom_id res chain seq x y z
N MET A 1 81.16 97.54 35.66
CA MET A 1 79.93 97.72 34.84
C MET A 1 80.11 97.26 33.39
N GLU A 2 81.11 96.41 33.05
CA GLU A 2 81.38 96.03 31.65
C GLU A 2 80.97 94.59 31.27
N LEU A 3 80.62 93.76 32.26
CA LEU A 3 80.13 92.41 32.00
C LEU A 3 78.71 92.41 31.42
N ASN A 4 77.88 93.39 31.80
CA ASN A 4 76.48 93.44 31.37
C ASN A 4 76.33 93.91 29.93
N THR A 5 77.22 94.79 29.43
CA THR A 5 77.16 95.33 28.07
C THR A 5 77.65 94.34 27.01
N SER A 6 78.69 93.55 27.32
CA SER A 6 79.19 92.49 26.43
C SER A 6 78.20 91.30 26.34
N LEU A 7 77.56 90.95 27.46
CA LEU A 7 76.56 89.88 27.50
C LEU A 7 75.31 90.25 26.69
N VAL A 8 74.82 91.49 26.78
CA VAL A 8 73.66 92.00 26.02
C VAL A 8 73.91 92.01 24.51
N LEU A 9 75.11 92.37 24.05
CA LEU A 9 75.45 92.33 22.62
C LEU A 9 75.54 90.89 22.08
N PHE A 10 76.08 89.96 22.87
CA PHE A 10 76.15 88.54 22.51
C PHE A 10 74.74 87.93 22.48
N THR A 11 73.89 88.21 23.47
CA THR A 11 72.51 87.68 23.49
C THR A 11 71.72 88.17 22.28
N ARG A 12 71.82 89.46 21.92
CA ARG A 12 71.10 90.03 20.77
C ARG A 12 71.52 89.43 19.42
N ARG A 13 72.76 88.96 19.27
CA ARG A 13 73.27 88.33 18.04
C ARG A 13 72.77 86.90 17.86
N PHE A 14 72.55 86.15 18.95
CA PHE A 14 72.16 84.73 18.90
C PHE A 14 70.66 84.47 19.19
N ILE A 15 69.91 85.40 19.78
CA ILE A 15 68.47 85.23 20.04
C ILE A 15 67.66 85.09 18.75
N VAL A 16 67.90 85.96 17.76
CA VAL A 16 67.14 85.98 16.50
C VAL A 16 67.25 84.64 15.73
N PRO A 17 68.45 84.09 15.45
CA PRO A 17 68.55 82.79 14.77
C PRO A 17 67.94 81.65 15.59
N THR A 18 68.06 81.68 16.92
CA THR A 18 67.47 80.64 17.78
C THR A 18 65.93 80.68 17.74
N LEU A 19 65.32 81.86 17.72
CA LEU A 19 63.87 82.02 17.56
C LEU A 19 63.37 81.53 16.20
N VAL A 20 64.11 81.80 15.12
CA VAL A 20 63.76 81.31 13.77
C VAL A 20 63.80 79.78 13.74
N VAL A 21 64.82 79.16 14.33
CA VAL A 21 64.93 77.70 14.41
C VAL A 21 63.79 77.11 15.24
N LEU A 22 63.45 77.71 16.39
CA LEU A 22 62.31 77.28 17.21
C LEU A 22 60.97 77.41 16.48
N MET A 23 60.76 78.48 15.71
CA MET A 23 59.58 78.67 14.86
C MET A 23 59.48 77.56 13.79
N CYS A 24 60.58 77.22 13.13
CA CYS A 24 60.61 76.13 12.14
C CYS A 24 60.28 74.78 12.78
N PHE A 25 60.85 74.48 13.96
CA PHE A 25 60.53 73.24 14.70
C PHE A 25 59.09 73.20 15.19
N ALA A 26 58.55 74.32 15.67
CA ALA A 26 57.16 74.41 16.10
C ALA A 26 56.20 74.18 14.92
N TRP A 27 56.50 74.75 13.75
CA TRP A 27 55.70 74.57 12.53
C TRP A 27 55.77 73.12 12.01
N ALA A 28 56.96 72.53 11.96
CA ALA A 28 57.13 71.12 11.60
C ALA A 28 56.42 70.18 12.59
N GLY A 29 56.54 70.45 13.90
CA GLY A 29 55.87 69.69 14.94
C GLY A 29 54.34 69.76 14.84
N TRP A 30 53.80 70.93 14.51
CA TRP A 30 52.36 71.10 14.26
C TRP A 30 51.89 70.26 13.08
N LYS A 31 52.63 70.26 11.96
CA LYS A 31 52.28 69.47 10.77
C LYS A 31 52.31 67.97 11.03
N ILE A 32 53.35 67.48 11.71
CA ILE A 32 53.47 66.07 12.10
C ILE A 32 52.33 65.67 13.02
N TRP A 33 51.90 66.56 13.92
CA TRP A 33 50.78 66.30 14.83
C TRP A 33 49.43 66.20 14.11
N GLU A 34 49.18 67.06 13.11
CA GLU A 34 47.99 66.97 12.25
C GLU A 34 47.95 65.64 11.47
N GLU A 35 49.07 65.25 10.87
CA GLU A 35 49.19 63.97 10.14
C GLU A 35 49.00 62.77 11.07
N TYR A 36 49.59 62.80 12.27
CA TYR A 36 49.41 61.75 13.27
C TYR A 36 47.95 61.61 13.71
N LYS A 37 47.22 62.73 13.89
CA LYS A 37 45.78 62.70 14.18
C LYS A 37 44.97 62.12 13.02
N ALA A 38 45.30 62.47 11.78
CA ALA A 38 44.63 61.91 10.61
C ALA A 38 44.87 60.40 10.50
N LEU A 39 46.10 59.94 10.73
CA LEU A 39 46.47 58.53 10.66
C LEU A 39 45.80 57.70 11.77
N THR A 40 45.74 58.24 12.99
CA THR A 40 45.05 57.59 14.11
C THR A 40 43.54 57.52 13.90
N ALA A 41 42.92 58.57 13.34
CA ALA A 41 41.50 58.55 12.97
C ALA A 41 41.20 57.48 11.90
N GLN A 42 42.05 57.37 10.86
CA GLN A 42 41.92 56.33 9.83
C GLN A 42 42.14 54.93 10.41
N ALA A 43 43.10 54.74 11.30
CA ALA A 43 43.35 53.45 11.95
C ALA A 43 42.17 53.02 12.84
N ILE A 44 41.51 53.95 13.52
CA ILE A 44 40.30 53.68 14.31
C ILE A 44 39.13 53.31 13.39
N ALA A 45 38.93 54.05 12.29
CA ALA A 45 37.88 53.76 11.30
C ALA A 45 38.07 52.38 10.66
N LEU A 46 39.30 52.03 10.24
CA LEU A 46 39.60 50.71 9.69
C LEU A 46 39.32 49.60 10.71
N LYS A 47 39.70 49.80 11.98
CA LYS A 47 39.40 48.82 13.04
C LYS A 47 37.91 48.66 13.26
N SER A 48 37.12 49.74 13.23
CA SER A 48 35.67 49.62 13.38
C SER A 48 35.03 48.91 12.18
N GLU A 49 35.49 49.18 10.96
CA GLU A 49 35.02 48.50 9.75
C GLU A 49 35.38 47.01 9.76
N GLN A 50 36.61 46.66 10.15
CA GLN A 50 37.02 45.26 10.30
C GLN A 50 36.15 44.55 11.35
N MET A 51 35.93 45.16 12.51
CA MET A 51 35.08 44.58 13.55
C MET A 51 33.62 44.43 13.09
N ALA A 52 33.09 45.39 12.32
CA ALA A 52 31.75 45.30 11.74
C ALA A 52 31.66 44.16 10.73
N PHE A 53 32.66 44.02 9.85
CA PHE A 53 32.75 42.93 8.88
C PHE A 53 32.81 41.56 9.55
N TYR A 54 33.66 41.40 10.58
CA TYR A 54 33.76 40.15 11.34
C TYR A 54 32.46 39.80 12.06
N LYS A 55 31.78 40.79 12.66
CA LYS A 55 30.45 40.57 13.27
C LYS A 55 29.42 40.13 12.24
N ALA A 56 29.33 40.82 11.10
CA ALA A 56 28.40 40.44 10.03
C ALA A 56 28.66 39.01 9.52
N ARG A 57 29.93 38.63 9.35
CA ARG A 57 30.33 37.26 8.97
C ARG A 57 29.95 36.21 10.01
N LEU A 58 30.04 36.53 11.30
CA LEU A 58 29.65 35.63 12.38
C LEU A 58 28.14 35.46 12.44
N ASP A 59 27.38 36.56 12.37
CA ASP A 59 25.91 36.52 12.34
C ASP A 59 25.39 35.74 11.13
N GLU A 60 26.00 35.89 9.96
CA GLU A 60 25.65 35.14 8.77
C GLU A 60 25.90 33.64 8.95
N LYS A 61 27.08 33.26 9.48
CA LYS A 61 27.39 31.85 9.79
C LYS A 61 26.44 31.25 10.82
N GLU A 62 26.10 32.00 11.85
CA GLU A 62 25.15 31.54 12.88
C GLU A 62 23.78 31.28 12.27
N LYS A 63 23.28 32.22 11.45
CA LYS A 63 22.01 32.03 10.72
C LYS A 63 22.05 30.79 9.84
N LEU A 64 23.11 30.63 9.04
CA LEU A 64 23.29 29.44 8.20
C LEU A 64 23.25 28.15 9.03
N SER A 65 23.95 28.10 10.16
CA SER A 65 23.95 26.92 11.03
C SER A 65 22.57 26.61 11.63
N GLN A 66 21.79 27.65 11.96
CA GLN A 66 20.43 27.49 12.45
C GLN A 66 19.50 26.96 11.34
N TRP A 67 19.64 27.47 10.12
CA TRP A 67 18.90 26.99 8.96
C TRP A 67 19.20 25.52 8.65
N GLU A 68 20.47 25.15 8.69
CA GLU A 68 20.94 23.78 8.44
C GLU A 68 20.41 22.81 9.50
N ALA A 69 20.43 23.19 10.78
CA ALA A 69 19.84 22.39 11.85
C ALA A 69 18.32 22.19 11.69
N VAL A 70 17.59 23.23 11.26
CA VAL A 70 16.14 23.13 11.00
C VAL A 70 15.85 22.23 9.79
N LEU A 71 16.68 22.32 8.75
CA LEU A 71 16.59 21.45 7.57
C LEU A 71 16.83 19.99 7.95
N GLU A 72 17.88 19.71 8.71
CA GLU A 72 18.22 18.36 9.16
C GLU A 72 17.09 17.75 10.02
N GLN A 73 16.50 18.53 10.94
CA GLN A 73 15.35 18.08 11.71
C GLN A 73 14.13 17.77 10.84
N ARG A 74 13.88 18.58 9.80
CA ARG A 74 12.77 18.34 8.86
C ARG A 74 13.02 17.09 8.02
N GLU A 75 14.24 16.89 7.54
CA GLU A 75 14.62 15.69 6.79
C GLU A 75 14.46 14.43 7.64
N GLN A 76 14.94 14.45 8.88
CA GLN A 76 14.75 13.33 9.80
C GLN A 76 13.27 13.03 10.07
N ALA A 77 12.44 14.06 10.25
CA ALA A 77 11.00 13.91 10.43
C ALA A 77 10.31 13.32 9.20
N LEU A 78 10.69 13.77 8.00
CA LEU A 78 10.19 13.24 6.72
C LEU A 78 10.58 11.77 6.53
N ILE A 79 11.83 11.40 6.81
CA ILE A 79 12.30 10.02 6.75
C ILE A 79 11.48 9.14 7.72
N ALA A 80 11.26 9.61 8.95
CA ALA A 80 10.47 8.88 9.93
C ALA A 80 9.01 8.71 9.49
N GLN A 81 8.39 9.74 8.91
CA GLN A 81 7.03 9.64 8.36
C GLN A 81 6.95 8.66 7.20
N HIS A 82 7.90 8.69 6.26
CA HIS A 82 7.95 7.75 5.15
C HIS A 82 8.09 6.30 5.63
N GLN A 83 8.98 6.05 6.59
CA GLN A 83 9.14 4.71 7.17
C GLN A 83 7.89 4.23 7.91
N ALA A 84 7.19 5.12 8.61
CA ALA A 84 5.93 4.77 9.26
C ALA A 84 4.84 4.43 8.24
N GLN A 85 4.74 5.22 7.17
CA GLN A 85 3.77 5.00 6.10
C GLN A 85 4.04 3.70 5.33
N GLU A 86 5.30 3.38 5.03
CA GLU A 86 5.68 2.11 4.40
C GLU A 86 5.30 0.91 5.27
N LYS A 87 5.52 1.00 6.59
CA LYS A 87 5.11 -0.03 7.54
C LYS A 87 3.59 -0.19 7.57
N GLU A 88 2.85 0.91 7.65
CA GLU A 88 1.38 0.87 7.66
C GLU A 88 0.81 0.28 6.36
N LEU A 89 1.40 0.61 5.21
CA LEU A 89 1.04 0.01 3.93
C LEU A 89 1.34 -1.50 3.89
N ALA A 90 2.50 -1.92 4.38
CA ALA A 90 2.87 -3.33 4.44
C ALA A 90 1.95 -4.12 5.39
N ASP A 91 1.68 -3.59 6.57
CA ASP A 91 0.78 -4.20 7.56
C ASP A 91 -0.66 -4.24 7.04
N GLY A 92 -1.12 -3.16 6.38
CA GLY A 92 -2.42 -3.10 5.74
C GLY A 92 -2.58 -4.11 4.61
N ALA A 93 -1.55 -4.29 3.77
CA ALA A 93 -1.54 -5.29 2.71
C ALA A 93 -1.62 -6.72 3.29
N LEU A 94 -0.84 -7.03 4.32
CA LEU A 94 -0.89 -8.32 5.01
C LEU A 94 -2.25 -8.58 5.69
N ALA A 95 -2.84 -7.56 6.30
CA ALA A 95 -4.17 -7.65 6.90
C ALA A 95 -5.25 -7.92 5.84
N LEU A 96 -5.17 -7.25 4.71
CA LEU A 96 -6.10 -7.44 3.59
C LEU A 96 -5.96 -8.85 3.00
N GLU A 97 -4.74 -9.33 2.79
CA GLU A 97 -4.49 -10.69 2.29
C GLU A 97 -5.09 -11.75 3.23
N ARG A 98 -4.82 -11.63 4.53
CA ARG A 98 -5.40 -12.54 5.54
C ARG A 98 -6.93 -12.48 5.56
N SER A 99 -7.50 -11.28 5.50
CA SER A 99 -8.96 -11.11 5.45
C SER A 99 -9.56 -11.76 4.21
N SER A 100 -8.93 -11.59 3.05
CA SER A 100 -9.40 -12.18 1.80
C SER A 100 -9.32 -13.72 1.82
N ALA A 101 -8.27 -14.27 2.42
CA ALA A 101 -8.12 -15.72 2.60
C ALA A 101 -9.20 -16.27 3.54
N GLN A 102 -9.46 -15.61 4.67
CA GLN A 102 -10.53 -16.00 5.59
C GLN A 102 -11.90 -15.95 4.93
N MET A 103 -12.23 -14.88 4.20
CA MET A 103 -13.51 -14.81 3.48
C MET A 103 -13.65 -15.91 2.42
N ALA A 104 -12.55 -16.28 1.76
CA ALA A 104 -12.57 -17.37 0.79
C ALA A 104 -12.82 -18.73 1.46
N GLU A 105 -12.19 -18.99 2.61
CA GLU A 105 -12.42 -20.20 3.41
C GLU A 105 -13.85 -20.25 3.98
N ASP A 106 -14.34 -19.15 4.55
CA ASP A 106 -15.71 -19.04 5.07
C ASP A 106 -16.76 -19.25 3.96
N SER A 107 -16.51 -18.70 2.76
CA SER A 107 -17.37 -18.92 1.60
C SER A 107 -17.35 -20.38 1.13
N ALA A 108 -16.20 -21.04 1.18
CA ALA A 108 -16.08 -22.44 0.80
C ALA A 108 -16.81 -23.36 1.81
N THR A 109 -16.65 -23.09 3.11
CA THR A 109 -17.32 -23.86 4.17
C THR A 109 -18.84 -23.67 4.15
N GLN A 110 -19.33 -22.44 3.94
CA GLN A 110 -20.77 -22.19 3.76
C GLN A 110 -21.34 -22.94 2.56
N ARG A 111 -20.69 -22.87 1.39
CA ARG A 111 -21.13 -23.60 0.20
C ARG A 111 -21.19 -25.11 0.44
N GLN A 112 -20.22 -25.65 1.17
CA GLN A 112 -20.21 -27.07 1.50
C GLN A 112 -21.32 -27.45 2.48
N GLN A 113 -21.67 -26.59 3.44
CA GLN A 113 -22.81 -26.80 4.35
C GLN A 113 -24.15 -26.76 3.61
N GLU A 114 -24.34 -25.81 2.69
CA GLU A 114 -25.53 -25.73 1.85
C GLU A 114 -25.68 -26.98 0.98
N ALA A 115 -24.57 -27.45 0.39
CA ALA A 115 -24.56 -28.69 -0.39
C ALA A 115 -24.94 -29.92 0.45
N ARG A 116 -24.48 -30.01 1.70
CA ARG A 116 -24.88 -31.08 2.65
C ARG A 116 -26.38 -31.04 2.94
N ALA A 117 -26.94 -29.86 3.22
CA ALA A 117 -28.38 -29.71 3.49
C ALA A 117 -29.25 -30.07 2.27
N GLN A 118 -28.82 -29.68 1.07
CA GLN A 118 -29.49 -30.07 -0.18
C GLN A 118 -29.43 -31.59 -0.39
N LEU A 119 -28.28 -32.22 -0.12
CA LEU A 119 -28.09 -33.67 -0.20
C LEU A 119 -29.02 -34.42 0.75
N GLU A 120 -29.10 -34.01 2.01
CA GLU A 120 -30.00 -34.61 3.00
C GLU A 120 -31.47 -34.50 2.57
N THR A 121 -31.83 -33.37 1.98
CA THR A 121 -33.18 -33.15 1.42
C THR A 121 -33.46 -34.09 0.24
N LEU A 122 -32.50 -34.26 -0.68
CA LEU A 122 -32.67 -35.18 -1.81
C LEU A 122 -32.69 -36.65 -1.37
N MET A 123 -31.89 -37.02 -0.37
CA MET A 123 -31.87 -38.37 0.19
C MET A 123 -33.18 -38.71 0.91
N THR A 124 -33.75 -37.76 1.64
CA THR A 124 -35.06 -37.94 2.28
C THR A 124 -36.19 -38.02 1.25
N GLN A 125 -36.15 -37.20 0.19
CA GLN A 125 -37.09 -37.32 -0.93
C GLN A 125 -36.95 -38.65 -1.67
N PHE A 126 -35.72 -39.13 -1.87
CA PHE A 126 -35.46 -40.45 -2.45
C PHE A 126 -36.08 -41.55 -1.58
N ALA A 127 -35.83 -41.53 -0.27
CA ALA A 127 -36.42 -42.50 0.66
C ALA A 127 -37.96 -42.44 0.66
N ALA A 128 -38.55 -41.25 0.52
CA ALA A 128 -39.99 -41.07 0.44
C ALA A 128 -40.63 -41.65 -0.84
N THR A 129 -39.86 -41.85 -1.92
CA THR A 129 -40.39 -42.54 -3.10
C THR A 129 -40.68 -44.02 -2.84
N GLY A 130 -40.03 -44.64 -1.85
CA GLY A 130 -40.18 -46.07 -1.54
C GLY A 130 -39.69 -47.03 -2.62
N ALA A 131 -39.23 -46.52 -3.76
CA ALA A 131 -38.75 -47.30 -4.89
C ALA A 131 -37.26 -47.65 -4.71
N SER A 132 -36.88 -48.88 -5.09
CA SER A 132 -35.49 -49.33 -5.01
C SER A 132 -34.86 -49.34 -6.40
N LEU A 133 -33.75 -48.63 -6.59
CA LEU A 133 -33.00 -48.67 -7.85
C LEU A 133 -32.32 -50.03 -8.12
N ARG A 134 -32.21 -50.89 -7.09
CA ARG A 134 -31.66 -52.24 -7.22
C ARG A 134 -32.60 -53.24 -7.86
N ARG A 135 -33.90 -52.99 -7.79
CA ARG A 135 -34.93 -53.91 -8.29
C ARG A 135 -35.82 -53.18 -9.27
N LEU A 136 -35.80 -53.62 -10.53
CA LEU A 136 -36.68 -53.03 -11.52
C LEU A 136 -38.14 -53.46 -11.26
N PRO A 137 -39.10 -52.53 -11.43
CA PRO A 137 -40.52 -52.85 -11.38
C PRO A 137 -40.92 -53.75 -12.55
N ASP A 138 -42.02 -54.48 -12.38
CA ASP A 138 -42.56 -55.34 -13.44
C ASP A 138 -42.95 -54.51 -14.67
N CYS A 139 -42.78 -55.06 -15.88
CA CYS A 139 -43.05 -54.34 -17.14
C CYS A 139 -44.47 -53.80 -17.26
N THR A 140 -45.43 -54.36 -16.51
CA THR A 140 -46.84 -53.96 -16.50
C THR A 140 -47.18 -52.93 -15.43
N ASP A 141 -46.28 -52.68 -14.47
CA ASP A 141 -46.51 -51.79 -13.34
C ASP A 141 -46.10 -50.34 -13.67
N LYS A 142 -47.05 -49.59 -14.24
CA LYS A 142 -46.83 -48.19 -14.65
C LYS A 142 -46.50 -47.27 -13.46
N ASP A 143 -47.14 -47.48 -12.31
CA ASP A 143 -46.88 -46.65 -11.12
C ASP A 143 -45.50 -46.98 -10.53
N GLY A 144 -45.12 -48.26 -10.50
CA GLY A 144 -43.77 -48.69 -10.13
C GLY A 144 -42.68 -48.08 -11.03
N TRP A 145 -42.89 -48.02 -12.34
CA TRP A 145 -41.97 -47.34 -13.27
C TRP A 145 -41.89 -45.83 -13.04
N ARG A 146 -43.01 -45.17 -12.72
CA ARG A 146 -43.01 -43.73 -12.41
C ARG A 146 -42.17 -43.45 -11.15
N ASP A 147 -42.39 -44.23 -10.10
CA ASP A 147 -41.70 -44.04 -8.83
C ASP A 147 -40.21 -44.43 -8.93
N TYR A 148 -39.89 -45.45 -9.73
CA TYR A 148 -38.51 -45.82 -10.09
C TYR A 148 -37.78 -44.67 -10.83
N ASN A 149 -38.38 -44.11 -11.88
CA ASN A 149 -37.77 -43.01 -12.64
C ASN A 149 -37.61 -41.74 -11.79
N ARG A 150 -38.56 -41.49 -10.89
CA ARG A 150 -38.44 -40.39 -9.92
C ARG A 150 -37.28 -40.62 -8.94
N ALA A 151 -37.16 -41.83 -8.41
CA ALA A 151 -36.05 -42.21 -7.54
C ALA A 151 -34.70 -42.11 -8.27
N ASP A 152 -34.65 -42.50 -9.54
CA ASP A 152 -33.45 -42.42 -10.38
C ASP A 152 -33.01 -40.97 -10.60
N ALA A 153 -33.94 -40.09 -10.97
CA ALA A 153 -33.67 -38.67 -11.12
C ALA A 153 -33.15 -38.04 -9.81
N LEU A 154 -33.75 -38.37 -8.67
CA LEU A 154 -33.32 -37.88 -7.36
C LEU A 154 -31.93 -38.41 -6.99
N TYR A 155 -31.65 -39.68 -7.23
CA TYR A 155 -30.34 -40.30 -7.00
C TYR A 155 -29.25 -39.67 -7.88
N ALA A 156 -29.51 -39.50 -9.17
CA ALA A 156 -28.58 -38.87 -10.11
C ALA A 156 -28.28 -37.41 -9.72
N THR A 157 -29.31 -36.66 -9.32
CA THR A 157 -29.16 -35.27 -8.88
C THR A 157 -28.35 -35.18 -7.58
N ALA A 158 -28.65 -36.04 -6.61
CA ALA A 158 -27.89 -36.12 -5.37
C ALA A 158 -26.42 -36.47 -5.63
N LYS A 159 -26.16 -37.44 -6.51
CA LYS A 159 -24.80 -37.84 -6.88
C LYS A 159 -24.04 -36.71 -7.58
N ALA A 160 -24.66 -35.99 -8.50
CA ALA A 160 -24.05 -34.84 -9.17
C ALA A 160 -23.67 -33.73 -8.18
N ILE A 161 -24.54 -33.42 -7.20
CA ILE A 161 -24.25 -32.43 -6.15
C ILE A 161 -23.11 -32.92 -5.23
N ALA A 162 -23.10 -34.21 -4.88
CA ALA A 162 -22.03 -34.79 -4.08
C ALA A 162 -20.68 -34.74 -4.79
N ASP A 163 -20.64 -35.08 -6.09
CA ASP A 163 -19.42 -35.05 -6.89
C ASP A 163 -18.91 -33.61 -7.08
N ALA A 164 -19.81 -32.65 -7.35
CA ALA A 164 -19.45 -31.24 -7.52
C ALA A 164 -18.87 -30.59 -6.25
N ASN A 165 -19.25 -31.09 -5.07
CA ASN A 165 -18.82 -30.54 -3.77
C ASN A 165 -17.86 -31.48 -3.00
N GLN A 166 -17.35 -32.54 -3.64
CA GLN A 166 -16.45 -33.54 -3.05
C GLN A 166 -17.03 -34.26 -1.81
N LEU A 167 -18.36 -34.37 -1.71
CA LEU A 167 -19.07 -35.01 -0.62
C LEU A 167 -19.36 -36.50 -0.88
N THR A 168 -18.97 -37.04 -2.04
CA THR A 168 -19.24 -38.42 -2.45
C THR A 168 -18.70 -39.46 -1.46
N ARG A 169 -17.58 -39.16 -0.78
CA ARG A 169 -16.98 -40.02 0.24
C ARG A 169 -17.80 -40.05 1.53
N ASP A 170 -18.30 -38.89 1.97
CA ASP A 170 -19.10 -38.76 3.19
C ASP A 170 -20.44 -39.49 3.06
N TYR A 171 -21.02 -39.47 1.87
CA TYR A 171 -22.30 -40.14 1.56
C TYR A 171 -22.12 -41.45 0.77
N ALA A 172 -20.92 -42.04 0.77
CA ALA A 172 -20.59 -43.24 -0.01
C ALA A 172 -21.52 -44.42 0.34
N GLU A 173 -21.91 -44.55 1.60
CA GLU A 173 -22.82 -45.60 2.04
C GLU A 173 -24.20 -45.47 1.38
N PHE A 174 -24.74 -44.26 1.27
CA PHE A 174 -26.02 -44.03 0.58
C PHE A 174 -25.90 -44.40 -0.90
N PHE A 175 -24.86 -43.93 -1.58
CA PHE A 175 -24.70 -44.15 -3.02
C PHE A 175 -24.43 -45.61 -3.37
N THR A 176 -23.67 -46.33 -2.55
CA THR A 176 -23.38 -47.75 -2.73
C THR A 176 -24.59 -48.63 -2.41
N ARG A 177 -25.34 -48.32 -1.35
CA ARG A 177 -26.57 -49.06 -0.99
C ARG A 177 -27.69 -48.85 -2.01
N ASN A 178 -27.75 -47.70 -2.68
CA ASN A 178 -28.83 -47.38 -3.62
C ASN A 178 -28.40 -47.37 -5.09
N ALA A 179 -27.19 -47.82 -5.42
CA ALA A 179 -26.76 -47.97 -6.80
C ALA A 179 -27.66 -48.96 -7.57
N HIS A 180 -27.78 -48.74 -8.88
CA HIS A 180 -28.50 -49.64 -9.78
C HIS A 180 -27.96 -51.07 -9.68
N GLY A 181 -28.88 -52.05 -9.69
CA GLY A 181 -28.52 -53.47 -9.82
C GLY A 181 -27.97 -53.76 -11.23
N SER A 182 -27.11 -54.78 -11.36
CA SER A 182 -26.48 -55.12 -12.66
C SER A 182 -27.41 -55.85 -13.64
N LEU A 183 -28.72 -55.86 -13.41
CA LEU A 183 -29.68 -56.64 -14.19
C LEU A 183 -30.66 -55.69 -14.83
N VAL A 184 -30.49 -55.46 -16.14
CA VAL A 184 -31.49 -54.79 -16.99
C VAL A 184 -32.42 -55.89 -17.52
N PRO A 185 -33.67 -56.00 -17.04
CA PRO A 185 -34.68 -56.75 -17.76
C PRO A 185 -35.06 -55.93 -18.99
N LEU A 186 -34.72 -56.43 -20.17
CA LEU A 186 -35.29 -55.95 -21.42
C LEU A 186 -36.78 -56.27 -21.38
N CYS A 187 -37.62 -55.30 -21.02
CA CYS A 187 -39.06 -55.39 -21.27
C CYS A 187 -39.27 -55.39 -22.79
N GLY A 188 -39.23 -56.58 -23.38
CA GLY A 188 -39.45 -56.79 -24.80
C GLY A 188 -40.85 -56.35 -25.18
N THR A 189 -40.94 -55.49 -26.19
CA THR A 189 -42.19 -55.15 -26.86
C THR A 189 -42.68 -56.36 -27.65
N THR A 190 -43.35 -57.32 -27.01
CA THR A 190 -44.23 -58.25 -27.73
C THR A 190 -45.52 -57.53 -28.05
N SER A 191 -45.48 -56.71 -29.10
CA SER A 191 -46.69 -56.17 -29.72
C SER A 191 -47.37 -57.31 -30.48
N ALA A 192 -48.37 -57.92 -29.85
CA ALA A 192 -49.37 -58.71 -30.54
C ALA A 192 -50.20 -57.74 -31.40
N VAL A 193 -49.93 -57.71 -32.71
CA VAL A 193 -50.85 -57.13 -33.70
C VAL A 193 -51.27 -58.26 -34.63
N GLY A 194 -52.45 -58.79 -34.35
CA GLY A 194 -53.21 -59.58 -35.30
C GLY A 194 -53.62 -58.73 -36.48
N SER A 195 -53.38 -59.27 -37.67
CA SER A 195 -54.25 -59.25 -38.85
C SER A 195 -55.28 -58.12 -38.96
N GLU A 196 -55.05 -57.19 -39.88
CA GLU A 196 -56.11 -56.66 -40.74
C GLU A 196 -55.55 -56.40 -42.14
N SER A 197 -56.04 -57.19 -43.10
CA SER A 197 -55.79 -57.03 -44.52
C SER A 197 -56.82 -56.04 -45.05
N VAL A 198 -56.37 -54.86 -45.47
CA VAL A 198 -57.22 -53.90 -46.19
C VAL A 198 -56.94 -54.04 -47.67
N SER A 199 -57.92 -54.62 -48.35
CA SER A 199 -58.03 -54.77 -49.80
C SER A 199 -58.33 -53.40 -50.42
N GLU A 200 -57.41 -52.85 -51.20
CA GLU A 200 -57.68 -51.71 -52.09
C GLU A 200 -58.46 -52.22 -53.30
N SER A 201 -59.77 -51.94 -53.34
CA SER A 201 -60.56 -51.93 -54.57
C SER A 201 -61.18 -50.54 -54.70
N ASN A 202 -60.55 -49.70 -55.52
CA ASN A 202 -61.05 -48.39 -55.88
C ASN A 202 -61.55 -48.47 -57.32
N THR A 203 -62.85 -48.61 -57.49
CA THR A 203 -63.52 -48.55 -58.80
C THR A 203 -64.74 -47.65 -58.70
N ALA A 204 -64.77 -46.69 -59.63
CA ALA A 204 -65.92 -45.91 -60.10
C ALA A 204 -66.45 -44.77 -59.22
N GLN A 205 -66.05 -43.55 -59.57
CA GLN A 205 -66.99 -42.45 -59.81
C GLN A 205 -66.40 -41.39 -60.76
N ARG A 206 -66.54 -41.61 -62.07
CA ARG A 206 -67.13 -40.69 -63.07
C ARG A 206 -67.05 -41.26 -64.47
#